data_AF-A0A378VWA9-F1
#
_entry.id   AF-A0A378VWA9-F1
#
_cell.length_a   1.000
_cell.length_b   1.000
_cell.length_c   1.000
_cell.angle_alpha   90.00
_cell.angle_beta   90.00
_cell.angle_gamma   90.00
#
_symmetry.space_group_name_H-M   'P 1'
#
loop_
_entity.id
_entity.type
_entity.pdbx_description
1 polymer ?
#
loop_
_entity_poly.entity_id
_entity_poly.type
_entity_poly.pdbx_seq_one_letter_code
_entity_poly.pdbx_strand_id
1 'polypeptide(L)'
;MTDNSPPPNGHAQARVRKNNTFLSAVWLVPLIALIAGGWLWVKEIRNRGPVVTLLMDSAEGIEVNNTVIKVLSIDVGRVTRIKLRDDQKGVEVTAQLNADVSGLIRSDTQFWVVKPRIDQSGVTGLGTLLSGSYIAFTPGKAARQKTCSKCRTFRPLPPSGKAGCA
;
A
#
# COMPACT_ATOMS: atom_id res chain seq x y z
N MET A 1 51.87 -83.74 -23.75
CA MET A 1 51.13 -82.48 -23.96
C MET A 1 49.99 -82.41 -22.96
N THR A 2 50.16 -81.68 -21.86
CA THR A 2 49.07 -81.27 -20.96
C THR A 2 48.93 -79.76 -21.12
N ASP A 3 47.82 -79.34 -21.73
CA ASP A 3 47.50 -77.94 -21.97
C ASP A 3 46.96 -77.32 -20.67
N ASN A 4 47.75 -76.44 -20.04
CA ASN A 4 47.33 -75.63 -18.90
C ASN A 4 47.11 -74.20 -19.40
N SER A 5 45.94 -73.94 -19.98
CA SER A 5 45.51 -72.60 -20.35
C SER A 5 44.66 -71.99 -19.23
N PRO A 6 45.03 -70.83 -18.65
CA PRO A 6 44.22 -70.17 -17.63
C PRO A 6 42.95 -69.55 -18.26
N PRO A 7 41.84 -69.41 -17.51
CA PRO A 7 40.59 -68.88 -18.04
C PRO A 7 40.73 -67.39 -18.42
N PRO A 8 39.99 -66.91 -19.44
CA PRO A 8 40.07 -65.51 -19.86
C PRO A 8 39.34 -64.63 -18.84
N ASN A 9 40.10 -63.76 -18.18
CA ASN A 9 39.57 -62.77 -17.24
C ASN A 9 38.90 -61.62 -18.01
N GLY A 10 37.65 -61.84 -18.43
CA GLY A 10 36.79 -60.81 -18.96
C GLY A 10 36.26 -59.92 -17.84
N HIS A 11 37.02 -58.89 -17.47
CA HIS A 11 36.52 -57.84 -16.58
C HIS A 11 35.45 -57.04 -17.34
N ALA A 12 34.19 -57.43 -17.17
CA ALA A 12 33.05 -56.67 -17.63
C ALA A 12 33.11 -55.27 -17.00
N GLN A 13 33.53 -54.27 -17.78
CA GLN A 13 33.52 -52.90 -17.32
C GLN A 13 32.08 -52.43 -17.19
N ALA A 14 31.57 -52.42 -15.96
CA ALA A 14 30.30 -51.80 -15.61
C ALA A 14 30.42 -50.29 -15.84
N ARG A 15 29.81 -49.79 -16.93
CA ARG A 15 29.69 -48.35 -17.18
C ARG A 15 28.67 -47.79 -16.18
N VAL A 16 29.15 -47.35 -15.03
CA VAL A 16 28.36 -46.64 -14.02
C VAL A 16 27.87 -45.33 -14.63
N ARG A 17 26.61 -45.31 -15.06
CA ARG A 17 25.91 -44.09 -15.47
C ARG A 17 25.72 -43.24 -14.22
N LYS A 18 26.67 -42.34 -13.96
CA LYS A 18 26.67 -41.45 -12.79
C LYS A 18 25.48 -40.49 -12.90
N ASN A 19 24.34 -40.90 -12.35
CA ASN A 19 23.10 -40.15 -12.44
C ASN A 19 23.07 -39.03 -11.39
N ASN A 20 23.66 -37.89 -11.72
CA ASN A 20 23.69 -36.68 -10.87
C ASN A 20 22.30 -36.01 -10.73
N THR A 21 21.27 -36.55 -11.40
CA THR A 21 19.89 -36.05 -11.32
C THR A 21 19.31 -36.16 -9.91
N PHE A 22 19.73 -37.13 -9.10
CA PHE A 22 19.26 -37.23 -7.71
C PHE A 22 19.82 -36.10 -6.82
N LEU A 23 21.05 -35.66 -7.08
CA LEU A 23 21.67 -34.52 -6.38
C LEU A 23 21.05 -33.18 -6.83
N SER A 24 20.73 -33.01 -8.12
CA SER A 24 20.03 -31.80 -8.59
C SER A 24 18.53 -31.78 -8.28
N ALA A 25 17.83 -32.91 -8.31
CA ALA A 25 16.38 -32.95 -8.05
C ALA A 25 16.04 -32.61 -6.59
N VAL A 26 16.82 -33.13 -5.63
CA VAL A 26 16.65 -32.82 -4.20
C VAL A 26 17.01 -31.36 -3.91
N TRP A 27 17.92 -30.75 -4.67
CA TRP A 27 18.33 -29.36 -4.48
C TRP A 27 17.48 -28.34 -5.26
N LEU A 28 16.75 -28.79 -6.29
CA LEU A 28 15.79 -27.95 -7.01
C LEU A 28 14.60 -27.56 -6.13
N VAL A 29 14.11 -28.47 -5.28
CA VAL A 29 13.00 -28.18 -4.35
C VAL A 29 13.31 -27.01 -3.40
N PRO A 30 14.42 -27.00 -2.63
CA PRO A 30 14.76 -25.87 -1.77
C PRO A 30 15.06 -24.60 -2.56
N LEU A 31 15.68 -24.70 -3.74
CA LEU A 31 15.92 -23.53 -4.60
C LEU A 31 14.60 -22.90 -5.08
N ILE A 32 13.65 -23.71 -5.53
CA ILE A 32 12.31 -23.26 -5.95
C ILE A 32 11.56 -22.68 -4.74
N ALA A 33 11.65 -23.29 -3.57
CA ALA A 33 11.03 -22.77 -2.34
C ALA A 33 11.62 -21.40 -1.96
N LEU A 34 12.94 -21.21 -2.09
CA LEU A 34 13.62 -19.95 -1.84
C LEU A 34 13.20 -18.87 -2.84
N ILE A 35 13.09 -19.23 -4.13
CA ILE A 35 12.62 -18.33 -5.19
C ILE A 35 11.16 -17.95 -4.95
N ALA A 36 10.28 -18.91 -4.66
CA ALA A 36 8.86 -18.66 -4.38
C ALA A 36 8.69 -17.81 -3.11
N GLY A 37 9.47 -18.08 -2.07
CA GLY A 37 9.49 -17.28 -0.84
C GLY A 37 9.95 -15.85 -1.09
N GLY A 38 11.05 -15.67 -1.82
CA GLY A 38 11.52 -14.36 -2.25
C GLY A 38 10.50 -13.62 -3.11
N TRP A 39 9.81 -14.33 -4.01
CA TRP A 39 8.79 -13.75 -4.87
C TRP A 39 7.54 -13.31 -4.10
N LEU A 40 7.07 -14.12 -3.15
CA LEU A 40 5.96 -13.76 -2.25
C LEU A 40 6.33 -12.59 -1.35
N TRP A 41 7.56 -12.55 -0.84
CA TRP A 41 8.05 -11.44 -0.02
C TRP A 41 8.06 -10.12 -0.80
N VAL A 42 8.53 -10.15 -2.06
CA VAL A 42 8.51 -8.97 -2.94
C VAL A 42 7.09 -8.63 -3.40
N LYS A 43 6.17 -9.59 -3.48
CA LYS A 43 4.75 -9.33 -3.75
C LYS A 43 4.10 -8.56 -2.60
N GLU A 44 4.38 -8.95 -1.37
CA GLU A 44 3.85 -8.30 -0.17
C GLU A 44 4.39 -6.86 -0.02
N ILE A 45 5.68 -6.61 -0.30
CA ILE A 45 6.24 -5.26 -0.16
C ILE A 45 5.72 -4.28 -1.21
N ARG A 46 5.42 -4.76 -2.43
CA ARG A 46 4.91 -3.91 -3.52
C ARG A 46 3.43 -3.54 -3.37
N ASN A 47 2.67 -4.32 -2.60
CA ASN A 47 1.26 -4.06 -2.37
C ASN A 47 1.01 -3.02 -1.26
N ARG A 48 2.04 -2.67 -0.48
CA ARG A 48 1.96 -1.61 0.52
C ARG A 48 2.04 -0.26 -0.19
N GLY A 49 0.91 0.43 -0.30
CA GLY A 49 0.85 1.74 -0.93
C GLY A 49 1.62 2.83 -0.16
N PRO A 50 1.60 4.07 -0.64
CA PRO A 50 2.32 5.17 0.00
C PRO A 50 1.67 5.58 1.32
N VAL A 51 2.51 5.93 2.29
CA VAL A 51 2.09 6.53 3.56
C VAL A 51 2.16 8.05 3.44
N VAL A 52 1.08 8.74 3.79
CA VAL A 52 1.02 10.20 3.84
C VAL A 52 0.84 10.68 5.26
N THR A 53 1.54 11.76 5.59
CA THR A 53 1.44 12.42 6.89
C THR A 53 0.82 13.80 6.71
N LEU A 54 -0.32 14.00 7.38
CA LEU A 54 -1.12 15.21 7.34
C LEU A 54 -0.91 15.98 8.66
N LEU A 55 -0.59 17.26 8.54
CA LEU A 55 -0.47 18.15 9.69
C LEU A 55 -1.73 19.00 9.81
N MET A 56 -2.40 18.90 10.95
CA MET A 56 -3.68 19.55 11.18
C MET A 56 -3.75 20.13 12.59
N ASP A 57 -4.62 21.12 12.79
CA ASP A 57 -4.73 21.84 14.06
C ASP A 57 -5.51 21.04 15.12
N SER A 58 -6.48 20.21 14.70
CA SER A 58 -7.31 19.38 15.61
C SER A 58 -7.79 18.10 14.93
N ALA A 59 -7.75 16.96 15.63
CA ALA A 59 -8.17 15.63 15.16
C ALA A 59 -9.67 15.35 15.35
N GLU A 60 -10.46 16.36 15.67
CA GLU A 60 -11.85 16.19 16.09
C GLU A 60 -12.73 15.55 15.01
N GLY A 61 -13.30 14.39 15.36
CA GLY A 61 -14.10 13.55 14.46
C GLY A 61 -13.30 12.57 13.60
N ILE A 62 -11.96 12.52 13.72
CA ILE A 62 -11.09 11.56 13.01
C ILE A 62 -10.70 10.44 13.97
N GLU A 63 -10.94 9.21 13.57
CA GLU A 63 -10.65 8.00 14.34
C GLU A 63 -9.65 7.11 13.59
N VAL A 64 -8.71 6.54 14.35
CA VAL A 64 -7.76 5.57 13.82
C VAL A 64 -8.52 4.36 13.29
N ASN A 65 -8.17 3.88 12.10
CA ASN A 65 -8.79 2.77 11.36
C ASN A 65 -10.23 2.98 10.88
N ASN A 66 -10.97 3.93 11.43
CA ASN A 66 -12.37 4.18 11.04
C ASN A 66 -12.48 5.27 9.97
N THR A 67 -11.61 6.29 10.00
CA THR A 67 -11.62 7.36 8.99
C THR A 67 -11.01 6.91 7.66
N VAL A 68 -11.83 6.95 6.62
CA VAL A 68 -11.45 6.63 5.23
C VAL A 68 -10.92 7.86 4.49
N ILE A 69 -9.96 7.63 3.60
CA ILE A 69 -9.48 8.62 2.64
C ILE A 69 -10.17 8.36 1.31
N LYS A 70 -10.78 9.40 0.74
CA LYS A 70 -11.48 9.35 -0.53
C LYS A 70 -10.87 10.26 -1.59
N VAL A 71 -10.90 9.82 -2.84
CA VAL A 71 -10.61 10.64 -4.02
C VAL A 71 -11.75 10.44 -5.00
N LEU A 72 -12.33 11.53 -5.51
CA LEU A 72 -13.47 11.43 -6.45
C LEU A 72 -14.60 10.50 -5.94
N SER A 73 -14.87 10.51 -4.63
CA SER A 73 -15.83 9.63 -3.93
C SER A 73 -15.50 8.14 -3.87
N ILE A 74 -14.26 7.74 -4.18
CA ILE A 74 -13.77 6.35 -4.10
C ILE A 74 -12.86 6.18 -2.88
N ASP A 75 -13.02 5.08 -2.15
CA ASP A 75 -12.19 4.73 -0.99
C ASP A 75 -10.81 4.26 -1.44
N VAL A 76 -9.77 4.98 -1.00
CA VAL A 76 -8.39 4.79 -1.49
C VAL A 76 -7.34 4.68 -0.39
N GLY A 77 -7.79 4.67 0.86
CA GLY A 77 -6.93 4.49 2.02
C GLY A 77 -7.65 4.70 3.33
N ARG A 78 -6.92 4.55 4.42
CA ARG A 78 -7.43 4.73 5.78
C ARG A 78 -6.38 5.39 6.68
N VAL A 79 -6.85 6.09 7.70
CA VAL A 79 -6.00 6.63 8.76
C VAL A 79 -5.48 5.49 9.62
N THR A 80 -4.15 5.37 9.73
CA THR A 80 -3.50 4.28 10.49
C THR A 80 -2.96 4.74 11.84
N ARG A 81 -2.59 6.01 11.98
CA ARG A 81 -2.14 6.58 13.26
C ARG A 81 -2.51 8.05 13.39
N ILE A 82 -2.78 8.46 14.62
CA ILE A 82 -2.95 9.86 15.02
C ILE A 82 -1.98 10.08 16.19
N LYS A 83 -1.18 11.14 16.11
CA LYS A 83 -0.26 11.56 17.17
C LYS A 83 -0.42 13.04 17.45
N LEU A 84 -0.27 13.44 18.71
CA LEU A 84 -0.09 14.85 19.02
C LEU A 84 1.33 15.26 18.59
N ARG A 85 1.46 16.43 17.97
CA ARG A 85 2.77 16.96 17.57
C ARG A 85 3.55 17.37 18.83
N ASP A 86 4.88 17.26 18.80
CA ASP A 86 5.73 17.61 19.94
C ASP A 86 5.54 19.07 20.40
N ASP A 87 5.20 19.97 19.47
CA ASP A 87 4.88 21.38 19.73
C ASP A 87 3.54 21.60 20.46
N GLN A 88 2.72 20.55 20.66
CA GLN A 88 1.35 20.56 21.23
C GLN A 88 0.34 21.47 20.50
N LYS A 89 0.76 22.20 19.48
CA LYS A 89 -0.05 23.13 18.67
C LYS A 89 -0.90 22.44 17.61
N GLY A 90 -1.03 21.11 17.63
CA GLY A 90 -1.76 20.37 16.61
C GLY A 90 -1.43 18.88 16.59
N VAL A 91 -2.00 18.19 15.62
CA VAL A 91 -1.95 16.74 15.48
C VAL A 91 -1.33 16.33 14.14
N GLU A 92 -0.61 15.23 14.17
CA GLU A 92 -0.05 14.53 13.04
C GLU A 92 -0.89 13.29 12.75
N VAL A 93 -1.52 13.26 11.59
CA VAL A 93 -2.35 12.13 11.15
C VAL A 93 -1.60 11.39 10.06
N THR A 94 -1.24 10.14 10.33
CA THR A 94 -0.64 9.23 9.37
C THR A 94 -1.72 8.38 8.74
N ALA A 95 -1.74 8.33 7.41
CA ALA A 95 -2.67 7.51 6.65
C ALA A 95 -1.96 6.66 5.62
N GLN A 96 -2.48 5.44 5.44
CA GLN A 96 -2.00 4.46 4.49
C GLN A 96 -2.93 4.48 3.27
N LEU A 97 -2.36 4.77 2.11
CA LEU A 97 -3.06 4.73 0.84
C LEU A 97 -2.82 3.40 0.14
N ASN A 98 -3.68 3.06 -0.81
CA ASN A 98 -3.52 1.93 -1.71
C ASN A 98 -2.42 2.20 -2.75
N ALA A 99 -1.79 1.15 -3.27
CA ALA A 99 -0.75 1.26 -4.28
C ALA A 99 -1.26 1.92 -5.58
N ASP A 100 -2.54 1.73 -5.93
CA ASP A 100 -3.16 2.25 -7.15
C ASP A 100 -3.20 3.78 -7.20
N VAL A 101 -3.27 4.45 -6.04
CA VAL A 101 -3.31 5.91 -5.97
C VAL A 101 -1.94 6.56 -5.80
N SER A 102 -0.87 5.76 -5.77
CA SER A 102 0.49 6.28 -5.63
C SER A 102 0.86 7.28 -6.71
N GLY A 103 0.38 7.08 -7.95
CA GLY A 103 0.59 8.01 -9.06
C GLY A 103 -0.21 9.32 -8.98
N LEU A 104 -1.22 9.39 -8.09
CA LEU A 104 -2.09 10.56 -7.91
C LEU A 104 -1.59 11.51 -6.81
N ILE A 105 -0.71 11.03 -5.93
CA ILE A 105 -0.12 11.83 -4.86
C ILE A 105 1.08 12.60 -5.44
N ARG A 106 0.90 13.91 -5.58
CA ARG A 106 1.88 14.84 -6.16
C ARG A 106 2.16 15.98 -5.19
N SER A 107 3.14 16.82 -5.52
CA SER A 107 3.50 17.97 -4.68
C SER A 107 2.38 18.98 -4.49
N ASP A 108 1.44 19.04 -5.43
CA ASP A 108 0.29 19.94 -5.46
C ASP A 108 -1.04 19.24 -5.10
N THR A 109 -0.98 18.00 -4.60
CA THR A 109 -2.18 17.31 -4.09
C THR A 109 -2.71 18.05 -2.87
N GLN A 110 -4.00 18.38 -2.91
CA GLN A 110 -4.67 19.10 -1.83
C GLN A 110 -5.52 18.15 -1.02
N PHE A 111 -5.38 18.19 0.30
CA PHE A 111 -6.16 17.39 1.25
C PHE A 111 -7.08 18.31 2.07
N TRP A 112 -8.32 17.89 2.26
CA TRP A 112 -9.28 18.56 3.14
C TRP A 112 -10.15 17.54 3.88
N VAL A 113 -10.66 17.94 5.05
CA VAL A 113 -11.58 17.11 5.84
C VAL A 113 -13.00 17.54 5.50
N VAL A 114 -13.84 16.59 5.10
CA VAL A 114 -15.27 16.84 4.90
C VAL A 114 -16.01 16.42 6.17
N LYS A 115 -16.64 17.40 6.81
CA LYS A 115 -17.47 17.18 7.99
C LYS A 115 -18.94 17.12 7.57
N PRO A 116 -19.74 16.17 8.07
CA PRO A 116 -21.19 16.19 7.85
C PRO A 116 -21.78 17.45 8.49
N ARG A 117 -22.56 18.23 7.74
CA ARG A 117 -23.33 19.37 8.26
C ARG A 117 -24.77 18.91 8.46
N ILE A 118 -25.32 19.15 9.64
CA ILE A 118 -26.71 18.81 9.97
C ILE A 118 -27.52 20.09 9.79
N ASP A 119 -28.29 20.16 8.71
CA ASP A 119 -29.21 21.27 8.46
C ASP A 119 -30.57 20.94 9.09
N GLN A 120 -31.19 21.91 9.79
CA GLN A 120 -32.41 21.70 10.60
C GLN A 120 -33.70 21.49 9.77
N SER A 121 -33.60 21.40 8.45
CA SER A 121 -34.72 21.45 7.50
C SER A 121 -35.17 20.08 6.94
N GLY A 122 -34.67 18.96 7.46
CA GLY A 122 -35.16 17.63 7.10
C GLY A 122 -34.06 16.63 6.75
N VAL A 123 -34.34 15.37 7.07
CA VAL A 123 -33.43 14.22 6.93
C VAL A 123 -33.18 13.89 5.46
N THR A 124 -32.21 14.58 4.86
CA THR A 124 -31.50 14.11 3.66
C THR A 124 -30.07 13.84 4.08
N GLY A 125 -29.59 12.59 3.96
CA GLY A 125 -28.22 12.22 4.35
C GLY A 125 -28.06 11.47 5.68
N LEU A 126 -29.04 10.67 6.10
CA LEU A 126 -28.86 9.69 7.20
C LEU A 126 -27.66 8.75 6.96
N GLY A 127 -27.30 8.47 5.70
CA GLY A 127 -26.10 7.69 5.37
C GLY A 127 -24.77 8.38 5.76
N THR A 128 -24.74 9.71 5.81
CA THR A 128 -23.55 10.49 6.21
C THR A 128 -23.42 10.64 7.74
N LEU A 129 -24.52 10.53 8.48
CA LEU A 129 -24.47 10.47 9.96
C LEU A 129 -23.84 9.15 10.44
N LEU A 130 -24.06 8.05 9.71
CA LEU A 130 -23.45 6.75 10.00
C LEU A 130 -21.97 6.65 9.57
N SER A 131 -21.57 7.41 8.54
CA SER A 131 -20.27 7.24 7.87
C SER A 131 -19.12 8.04 8.50
N GLY A 132 -19.41 8.90 9.49
CA GLY A 132 -18.39 9.69 10.19
C GLY A 132 -17.71 10.74 9.31
N SER A 133 -16.67 11.39 9.84
CA SER A 133 -15.85 12.32 9.06
C SER A 133 -14.92 11.55 8.12
N TYR A 134 -14.66 12.11 6.93
CA TYR A 134 -13.71 11.53 5.98
C TYR A 134 -12.76 12.58 5.43
N ILE A 135 -11.59 12.12 4.99
CA ILE A 135 -10.56 12.97 4.38
C ILE A 135 -10.67 12.82 2.87
N ALA A 136 -10.84 13.93 2.15
CA ALA A 136 -10.85 13.94 0.70
C ALA A 136 -9.57 14.57 0.16
N PHE A 137 -9.14 14.16 -1.04
CA PHE A 137 -8.06 14.84 -1.76
C PHE A 137 -8.34 14.98 -3.25
N THR A 138 -7.73 15.99 -3.86
CA THR A 138 -7.72 16.17 -5.33
C THR A 138 -6.32 15.87 -5.86
N PRO A 139 -6.18 15.01 -6.88
CA PRO A 139 -4.91 14.75 -7.54
C PRO A 139 -4.29 16.04 -8.10
N GLY A 140 -3.02 16.25 -7.80
CA GLY A 140 -2.25 17.35 -8.37
C GLY A 140 -1.93 17.14 -9.85
N LYS A 141 -1.75 18.22 -10.60
CA LYS A 141 -1.34 18.22 -12.02
C LYS A 141 0.17 18.38 -12.20
N ALA A 142 0.94 18.67 -11.15
CA ALA A 142 2.37 18.91 -11.28
C ALA A 142 3.11 17.66 -11.81
N ALA A 143 4.07 17.85 -12.72
CA ALA A 143 4.84 16.74 -13.31
C ALA A 143 5.77 16.03 -12.30
N ARG A 144 5.99 16.60 -11.10
CA ARG A 144 6.97 16.10 -10.12
C ARG A 144 6.29 15.37 -8.98
N GLN A 145 6.52 14.06 -8.92
CA GLN A 145 6.20 13.24 -7.75
C GLN A 145 7.13 13.69 -6.62
N LYS A 146 6.57 14.31 -5.58
CA LYS A 146 7.27 14.50 -4.31
C LYS A 146 6.46 13.78 -3.24
N THR A 147 7.13 12.96 -2.44
CA THR A 147 6.59 12.45 -1.19
C THR A 147 6.28 13.66 -0.32
N CYS A 148 5.02 14.10 -0.29
CA CYS A 148 4.61 15.22 0.54
C CYS A 148 4.61 14.75 2.00
N SER A 149 5.76 14.81 2.65
CA SER A 149 5.93 14.39 4.06
C SER A 149 5.17 15.30 5.03
N LYS A 150 4.78 16.52 4.60
CA LYS A 150 4.02 17.49 5.39
C LYS A 150 3.01 18.20 4.49
N CYS A 151 1.91 17.52 4.20
CA CYS A 151 0.81 18.14 3.46
C CYS A 151 -0.07 18.93 4.44
N ARG A 152 -0.23 20.22 4.17
CA ARG A 152 -1.03 21.14 4.98
C ARG A 152 -2.49 21.04 4.51
N THR A 153 -3.39 20.71 5.42
CA THR A 153 -4.83 20.69 5.13
C THR A 153 -5.29 22.11 4.79
N PHE A 154 -5.86 22.30 3.60
CA PHE A 154 -6.45 23.58 3.21
C PHE A 154 -7.84 23.68 3.84
N ARG A 155 -8.17 24.82 4.47
CA ARG A 155 -9.54 25.07 4.94
C ARG A 155 -10.44 25.14 3.69
N PRO A 156 -11.58 24.44 3.66
CA PRO A 156 -12.51 24.54 2.53
C PRO A 156 -12.85 26.02 2.32
N LEU A 157 -12.66 26.50 1.09
CA LEU A 157 -13.12 27.84 0.72
C LEU A 157 -14.63 27.89 0.97
N PRO A 158 -15.15 28.98 1.57
CA PRO A 158 -16.59 29.17 1.65
C PRO A 158 -17.19 28.97 0.25
N PRO A 159 -18.37 28.33 0.15
CA PRO A 159 -19.04 28.25 -1.14
C PRO A 159 -19.14 29.67 -1.67
N SER A 160 -18.59 29.90 -2.86
CA SER A 160 -18.70 31.18 -3.56
C SER A 160 -20.18 31.48 -3.69
N GLY A 161 -20.69 32.30 -2.77
CA GLY A 161 -22.04 32.79 -2.80
C GLY A 161 -22.23 33.45 -4.15
N LYS A 162 -23.28 33.02 -4.86
CA LYS A 162 -23.80 33.77 -5.99
C LYS A 162 -24.00 35.20 -5.51
N ALA A 163 -23.18 36.13 -6.01
CA ALA A 163 -23.47 37.54 -5.90
C ALA A 163 -24.86 37.74 -6.50
N GLY A 164 -25.78 38.29 -5.70
CA GLY A 164 -27.07 38.72 -6.20
C GLY A 164 -26.86 39.76 -7.29
N CYS A 165 -27.49 39.57 -8.43
CA CYS A 165 -27.87 40.68 -9.28
C CYS A 165 -29.33 40.99 -8.95
N ALA A 166 -29.53 42.15 -8.33
CA ALA A 166 -30.81 42.83 -8.23
C ALA A 166 -31.21 43.40 -9.60
#